data_AF-A0A151LWP5-F1
#
_entry.id   AF-A0A151LWP5-F1
#
_cell.length_a   1.000
_cell.length_b   1.000
_cell.length_c   1.000
_cell.angle_alpha   90.00
_cell.angle_beta   90.00
_cell.angle_gamma   90.00
#
_symmetry.space_group_name_H-M   'P 1'
#
loop_
_entity.id
_entity.type
_entity.pdbx_description
1 polymer ?
#
loop_
_entity_poly.entity_id
_entity_poly.type
_entity_poly.pdbx_seq_one_letter_code
_entity_poly.pdbx_strand_id
1 'polypeptide(L)'
;MNKKCLIKYIIIILLFCLIINRYRTVNIYNNEYKIKNNICFVYPYTHKYNEKRNSYLYAHYNRNNSLINTRRNNFLDKQNDNVTDYIYGLNSVYSVLKKNERTIEEVIVNKNIKLNRKIHKQNYEYIFEELKKRNVSIKYMEKYKMNELVGGFPHNDIIMKTNYRYMNNYKDFIKNIKQLPNKNNIFICLHDVYDNMNIGNVCRSIFFFGGHTIFLKKKKKINEKKNTVKIDTPILHSSVGSSEFLNFYHINNM
;
A
#
# COMPACT_ATOMS: atom_id res chain seq x y z
N MET A 1 26.89 34.76 -2.93
CA MET A 1 26.14 33.72 -3.67
C MET A 1 26.27 33.98 -5.17
N ASN A 2 26.87 33.05 -5.91
CA ASN A 2 27.27 33.25 -7.32
C ASN A 2 26.05 33.41 -8.25
N LYS A 3 25.94 34.56 -8.96
CA LYS A 3 24.85 34.85 -9.92
C LYS A 3 24.65 33.75 -10.98
N LYS A 4 25.72 33.03 -11.37
CA LYS A 4 25.65 31.87 -12.28
C LYS A 4 24.83 30.69 -11.73
N CYS A 5 24.79 30.50 -10.41
CA CYS A 5 24.05 29.39 -9.79
C CYS A 5 22.55 29.68 -9.77
N LEU A 6 22.16 30.93 -9.46
CA LEU A 6 20.76 31.37 -9.45
C LEU A 6 20.11 31.23 -10.84
N ILE A 7 20.83 31.61 -11.90
CA ILE A 7 20.37 31.48 -13.29
C ILE A 7 20.14 30.01 -13.67
N LYS A 8 20.99 29.09 -13.18
CA LYS A 8 20.87 27.66 -13.46
C LYS A 8 19.61 27.05 -12.80
N TYR A 9 19.28 27.45 -11.58
CA TYR A 9 18.04 27.02 -10.90
C TYR A 9 16.79 27.58 -11.56
N ILE A 10 16.81 28.85 -12.00
CA ILE A 10 15.69 29.46 -12.73
C ILE A 10 15.43 28.73 -14.06
N ILE A 11 16.49 28.37 -14.79
CA ILE A 11 16.37 27.60 -16.04
C ILE A 11 15.79 26.20 -15.77
N ILE A 12 16.21 25.52 -14.71
CA ILE A 12 15.67 24.20 -14.33
C ILE A 12 14.19 24.29 -13.95
N ILE A 13 13.78 25.32 -13.21
CA ILE A 13 12.37 25.56 -12.84
C ILE A 13 11.53 25.84 -14.08
N LEU A 14 12.02 26.66 -15.02
CA LEU A 14 11.35 26.93 -16.29
C LEU A 14 11.21 25.68 -17.16
N LEU A 15 12.25 24.84 -17.24
CA LEU A 15 12.20 23.55 -17.92
C LEU A 15 11.18 22.61 -17.26
N PHE A 16 11.11 22.58 -15.93
CA PHE A 16 10.13 21.78 -15.21
C PHE A 16 8.69 22.27 -15.44
N CYS A 17 8.46 23.58 -15.45
CA CYS A 17 7.16 24.19 -15.76
C CYS A 17 6.73 23.90 -17.21
N LEU A 18 7.65 23.95 -18.17
CA LEU A 18 7.39 23.58 -19.57
C LEU A 18 7.04 22.10 -19.72
N ILE A 19 7.74 21.22 -18.98
CA ILE A 19 7.44 19.79 -18.95
C ILE A 19 6.05 19.54 -18.35
N ILE A 20 5.71 20.18 -17.22
CA ILE A 20 4.39 20.07 -16.60
C ILE A 20 3.29 20.58 -17.54
N ASN A 21 3.48 21.72 -18.19
CA ASN A 21 2.52 22.25 -19.16
C ASN A 21 2.38 21.32 -20.37
N ARG A 22 3.46 20.70 -20.85
CA ARG A 22 3.42 19.72 -21.94
C ARG A 22 2.72 18.43 -21.52
N TYR A 23 2.91 17.94 -20.30
CA TYR A 23 2.13 16.82 -19.75
C TYR A 23 0.67 17.18 -19.54
N ARG A 24 0.37 18.43 -19.19
CA ARG A 24 -1.00 18.92 -19.02
C ARG A 24 -1.71 19.06 -20.36
N THR A 25 -1.07 19.58 -21.41
CA THR A 25 -1.64 19.62 -22.77
C THR A 25 -1.72 18.23 -23.39
N VAL A 26 -0.75 17.34 -23.19
CA VAL A 26 -0.84 15.93 -23.63
C VAL A 26 -1.95 15.19 -22.88
N ASN A 27 -2.17 15.44 -21.59
CA ASN A 27 -3.31 14.86 -20.86
C ASN A 27 -4.65 15.48 -21.29
N ILE A 28 -4.70 16.77 -21.64
CA ILE A 28 -5.91 17.39 -22.20
C ILE A 28 -6.20 16.82 -23.58
N TYR A 29 -5.22 16.70 -24.48
CA TYR A 29 -5.39 16.07 -25.79
C TYR A 29 -5.73 14.59 -25.69
N ASN A 30 -5.07 13.82 -24.82
CA ASN A 30 -5.38 12.41 -24.61
C ASN A 30 -6.73 12.21 -23.92
N ASN A 31 -7.16 13.12 -23.04
CA ASN A 31 -8.51 13.11 -22.48
C ASN A 31 -9.54 13.56 -23.51
N GLU A 32 -9.29 14.56 -24.36
CA GLU A 32 -10.20 14.95 -25.44
C GLU A 32 -10.31 13.85 -26.51
N TYR A 33 -9.21 13.17 -26.86
CA TYR A 33 -9.24 11.99 -27.73
C TYR A 33 -9.88 10.78 -27.05
N LYS A 34 -9.70 10.57 -25.73
CA LYS A 34 -10.45 9.55 -24.98
C LYS A 34 -11.92 9.91 -24.81
N ILE A 35 -12.28 11.18 -24.73
CA ILE A 35 -13.67 11.65 -24.60
C ILE A 35 -14.37 11.58 -25.96
N LYS A 36 -13.67 11.88 -27.08
CA LYS A 36 -14.19 11.70 -28.43
C LYS A 36 -14.29 10.22 -28.84
N ASN A 37 -13.36 9.36 -28.39
CA ASN A 37 -13.40 7.92 -28.70
C ASN A 37 -14.20 7.10 -27.65
N ASN A 38 -14.46 7.65 -26.46
CA ASN A 38 -15.47 7.16 -25.52
C ASN A 38 -16.74 8.01 -25.56
N ILE A 39 -17.17 8.40 -26.77
CA ILE A 39 -18.59 8.52 -27.04
C ILE A 39 -19.13 7.07 -26.97
N CYS A 40 -19.29 6.59 -25.73
CA CYS A 40 -20.24 5.54 -25.45
C CYS A 40 -21.55 6.00 -26.08
N PHE A 41 -22.08 5.16 -26.96
CA PHE A 41 -23.43 5.25 -27.49
C PHE A 41 -24.43 5.57 -26.37
N VAL A 42 -24.71 6.85 -26.19
CA VAL A 42 -25.95 7.34 -25.59
C VAL A 42 -26.68 8.03 -26.74
N TYR A 43 -27.02 7.23 -27.75
CA TYR A 43 -28.20 7.53 -28.55
C TYR A 43 -29.40 7.15 -27.68
N PRO A 44 -30.31 8.09 -27.35
CA PRO A 44 -31.54 7.75 -26.66
C PRO A 44 -32.49 7.11 -27.68
N TYR A 45 -32.22 5.87 -28.06
CA TYR A 45 -33.14 5.05 -28.84
C TYR A 45 -33.42 3.75 -28.08
N THR A 46 -34.62 3.74 -27.49
CA THR A 46 -35.48 2.57 -27.24
C THR A 46 -34.81 1.30 -26.71
N HIS A 47 -34.82 1.09 -25.39
CA HIS A 47 -35.11 -0.23 -24.80
C HIS A 47 -35.44 -0.13 -23.31
N LYS A 48 -36.73 -0.09 -22.98
CA LYS A 48 -37.31 -0.25 -21.63
C LYS A 48 -36.98 -1.58 -20.92
N TYR A 49 -36.18 -2.45 -21.55
CA TYR A 49 -35.87 -3.82 -21.11
C TYR A 49 -34.56 -3.97 -20.32
N ASN A 50 -33.72 -2.93 -20.20
CA ASN A 50 -32.37 -3.04 -19.60
C ASN A 50 -32.21 -2.45 -18.18
N GLU A 51 -33.19 -1.73 -17.66
CA GLU A 51 -33.10 -1.10 -16.32
C GLU A 51 -33.02 -2.13 -15.19
N LYS A 52 -33.82 -3.21 -15.29
CA LYS A 52 -33.80 -4.30 -14.31
C LYS A 52 -32.46 -5.03 -14.30
N ARG A 53 -31.90 -5.36 -15.46
CA ARG A 53 -30.62 -6.08 -15.53
C ARG A 53 -29.47 -5.25 -14.96
N ASN A 54 -29.43 -3.96 -15.24
CA ASN A 54 -28.44 -3.04 -14.68
C ASN A 54 -28.61 -2.86 -13.16
N SER A 55 -29.84 -2.76 -12.66
CA SER A 55 -30.10 -2.67 -11.22
C SER A 55 -29.76 -3.98 -10.48
N TYR A 56 -30.04 -5.14 -11.08
CA TYR A 56 -29.62 -6.44 -10.54
C TYR A 56 -28.10 -6.59 -10.52
N LEU A 57 -27.39 -6.19 -11.59
CA LEU A 57 -25.93 -6.24 -11.63
C LEU A 57 -25.32 -5.29 -10.59
N TYR A 58 -25.87 -4.09 -10.44
CA TYR A 58 -25.44 -3.12 -9.43
C TYR A 58 -25.72 -3.61 -8.00
N ALA A 59 -26.90 -4.15 -7.73
CA ALA A 59 -27.26 -4.73 -6.44
C ALA A 59 -26.40 -5.96 -6.10
N HIS A 60 -26.14 -6.82 -7.08
CA HIS A 60 -25.27 -8.00 -6.93
C HIS A 60 -23.81 -7.57 -6.68
N TYR A 61 -23.31 -6.57 -7.41
CA TYR A 61 -21.99 -5.99 -7.18
C TYR A 61 -21.87 -5.40 -5.77
N ASN A 62 -22.87 -4.65 -5.32
CA ASN A 62 -22.90 -4.08 -3.95
C ASN A 62 -22.98 -5.16 -2.87
N ARG A 63 -23.80 -6.21 -3.05
CA ARG A 63 -23.86 -7.35 -2.11
C ARG A 63 -22.53 -8.09 -2.02
N ASN A 64 -21.89 -8.38 -3.15
CA ASN A 64 -20.59 -9.05 -3.15
C ASN A 64 -19.50 -8.21 -2.49
N ASN A 65 -19.49 -6.89 -2.71
CA ASN A 65 -18.57 -5.99 -2.02
C ASN A 65 -18.84 -5.93 -0.51
N SER A 66 -20.10 -5.91 -0.09
CA SER A 66 -20.46 -5.96 1.33
C SER A 66 -19.95 -7.25 2.00
N LEU A 67 -20.13 -8.40 1.34
CA LEU A 67 -19.63 -9.69 1.83
C LEU A 67 -18.10 -9.72 1.90
N ILE A 68 -17.40 -9.19 0.89
CA ILE A 68 -15.94 -9.10 0.88
C ILE A 68 -15.44 -8.17 1.99
N ASN A 69 -16.04 -6.99 2.16
CA ASN A 69 -15.66 -6.05 3.21
C ASN A 69 -15.89 -6.64 4.60
N THR A 70 -17.00 -7.35 4.80
CA THR A 70 -17.26 -8.08 6.04
C THR A 70 -16.17 -9.12 6.30
N ARG A 71 -15.77 -9.91 5.28
CA ARG A 71 -14.68 -10.90 5.41
C ARG A 71 -13.34 -10.24 5.73
N ARG A 72 -13.01 -9.12 5.09
CA ARG A 72 -11.78 -8.35 5.35
C ARG A 72 -11.75 -7.79 6.77
N ASN A 73 -12.85 -7.19 7.23
CA ASN A 73 -12.96 -6.67 8.59
C ASN A 73 -12.83 -7.79 9.62
N ASN A 74 -13.54 -8.90 9.42
CA ASN A 74 -13.43 -10.08 10.29
C ASN A 74 -11.99 -10.64 10.34
N PHE A 75 -11.28 -10.62 9.21
CA PHE A 75 -9.87 -11.01 9.17
C PHE A 75 -9.00 -10.03 9.98
N LEU A 76 -9.16 -8.72 9.79
CA LEU A 76 -8.39 -7.71 10.53
C LEU A 76 -8.67 -7.73 12.03
N ASP A 77 -9.92 -7.99 12.43
CA ASP A 77 -10.26 -8.15 13.84
C ASP A 77 -9.60 -9.38 14.45
N LYS A 78 -9.62 -10.53 13.76
CA LYS A 78 -8.86 -11.72 14.19
C LYS A 78 -7.35 -11.46 14.27
N GLN A 79 -6.81 -10.62 13.39
CA GLN A 79 -5.38 -10.27 13.39
C GLN A 79 -4.99 -9.40 14.60
N ASN A 80 -5.92 -8.63 15.17
CA ASN A 80 -5.63 -7.84 16.38
C ASN A 80 -5.26 -8.74 17.57
N ASP A 81 -5.88 -9.91 17.68
CA ASP A 81 -5.67 -10.86 18.77
C ASP A 81 -4.48 -11.80 18.54
N ASN A 82 -4.09 -12.00 17.28
CA ASN A 82 -2.99 -12.89 16.90
C ASN A 82 -1.60 -12.23 17.04
N VAL A 83 -0.58 -13.09 17.13
CA VAL A 83 0.85 -12.70 17.16
C VAL A 83 1.46 -12.68 15.75
N THR A 84 0.96 -13.53 14.85
CA THR A 84 1.42 -13.65 13.47
C THR A 84 0.68 -12.69 12.54
N ASP A 85 1.45 -11.89 11.82
CA ASP A 85 1.03 -11.01 10.73
C ASP A 85 1.06 -11.76 9.39
N TYR A 86 0.02 -11.55 8.58
CA TYR A 86 -0.12 -12.16 7.27
C TYR A 86 0.06 -11.11 6.19
N ILE A 87 1.28 -11.00 5.67
CA ILE A 87 1.65 -10.05 4.64
C ILE A 87 1.22 -10.58 3.27
N TYR A 88 0.26 -9.92 2.66
CA TYR A 88 -0.24 -10.27 1.33
C TYR A 88 0.21 -9.25 0.27
N GLY A 89 0.32 -9.74 -0.97
CA GLY A 89 0.66 -8.93 -2.13
C GLY A 89 2.16 -8.93 -2.43
N LEU A 90 2.47 -9.08 -3.72
CA LEU A 90 3.83 -9.20 -4.24
C LEU A 90 4.80 -8.14 -3.72
N ASN A 91 4.43 -6.86 -3.78
CA ASN A 91 5.32 -5.76 -3.41
C ASN A 91 5.49 -5.64 -1.89
N SER A 92 4.47 -6.01 -1.12
CA SER A 92 4.55 -6.09 0.34
C SER A 92 5.59 -7.14 0.75
N VAL A 93 5.47 -8.35 0.20
CA VAL A 93 6.38 -9.48 0.46
C VAL A 93 7.80 -9.16 0.01
N TYR A 94 7.95 -8.58 -1.19
CA TYR A 94 9.24 -8.12 -1.70
C TYR A 94 9.92 -7.15 -0.74
N SER A 95 9.18 -6.14 -0.26
CA SER A 95 9.74 -5.07 0.58
C SER A 95 10.18 -5.58 1.95
N VAL A 96 9.42 -6.51 2.54
CA VAL A 96 9.78 -7.16 3.82
C VAL A 96 11.05 -7.97 3.67
N LEU A 97 11.18 -8.76 2.60
CA LEU A 97 12.41 -9.49 2.31
C LEU A 97 13.58 -8.53 2.09
N LYS A 98 13.37 -7.45 1.32
CA LYS A 98 14.42 -6.47 1.02
C LYS A 98 14.90 -5.74 2.27
N LYS A 99 13.98 -5.39 3.18
CA LYS A 99 14.29 -4.71 4.44
C LYS A 99 14.96 -5.64 5.46
N ASN A 100 14.56 -6.92 5.48
CA ASN A 100 15.16 -7.96 6.32
C ASN A 100 15.21 -7.63 7.82
N GLU A 101 14.14 -7.03 8.35
CA GLU A 101 14.03 -6.68 9.78
C GLU A 101 13.01 -7.55 10.54
N ARG A 102 12.18 -8.28 9.81
CA ARG A 102 11.14 -9.13 10.40
C ARG A 102 11.58 -10.59 10.45
N THR A 103 11.08 -11.32 11.44
CA THR A 103 11.26 -12.77 11.55
C THR A 103 10.19 -13.47 10.71
N ILE A 104 10.63 -14.14 9.65
CA ILE A 104 9.75 -14.81 8.69
C ILE A 104 9.54 -16.26 9.13
N GLU A 105 8.28 -16.67 9.28
CA GLU A 105 7.91 -18.03 9.70
C GLU A 105 7.82 -18.97 8.48
N GLU A 106 6.96 -18.63 7.52
CA GLU A 106 6.78 -19.37 6.27
C GLU A 106 6.21 -18.45 5.18
N VAL A 107 6.37 -18.85 3.92
CA VAL A 107 5.72 -18.20 2.78
C VAL A 107 4.76 -19.16 2.10
N ILE A 108 3.51 -18.74 1.97
CA ILE A 108 2.46 -19.47 1.27
C ILE A 108 2.40 -19.00 -0.19
N VAL A 109 2.52 -19.94 -1.12
CA VAL A 109 2.50 -19.68 -2.56
C VAL A 109 1.37 -20.45 -3.21
N ASN A 110 0.73 -19.85 -4.21
CA ASN A 110 -0.27 -20.56 -5.00
C ASN A 110 0.37 -21.78 -5.68
N LYS A 111 -0.18 -22.98 -5.42
CA LYS A 111 0.26 -24.25 -6.00
C LYS A 111 0.34 -24.20 -7.53
N ASN A 112 -0.57 -23.47 -8.16
CA ASN A 112 -0.73 -23.42 -9.61
C ASN A 112 -0.15 -22.12 -10.22
N ILE A 113 0.80 -21.47 -9.55
CA ILE A 113 1.40 -20.23 -10.03
C ILE A 113 2.16 -20.45 -11.35
N LYS A 114 1.86 -19.63 -12.37
CA LYS A 114 2.56 -19.63 -13.67
C LYS A 114 3.46 -18.41 -13.77
N LEU A 115 4.70 -18.52 -13.28
CA LEU A 115 5.66 -17.40 -13.19
C LEU A 115 5.97 -16.76 -14.54
N ASN A 116 6.04 -17.56 -15.61
CA ASN A 116 6.24 -17.09 -16.97
C ASN A 116 5.13 -16.17 -17.51
N ARG A 117 3.95 -16.17 -16.90
CA ARG A 117 2.80 -15.33 -17.27
C ARG A 117 2.63 -14.10 -16.37
N LYS A 118 3.55 -13.88 -15.42
CA LYS A 118 3.48 -12.76 -14.47
C LYS A 118 4.15 -11.52 -15.05
N ILE A 119 3.44 -10.39 -14.99
CA ILE A 119 3.94 -9.07 -15.39
C ILE A 119 5.22 -8.70 -14.62
N HIS A 120 5.25 -8.96 -13.32
CA HIS A 120 6.37 -8.62 -12.43
C HIS A 120 7.24 -9.85 -12.12
N LYS A 121 7.66 -10.58 -13.16
CA LYS A 121 8.43 -11.83 -13.03
C LYS A 121 9.70 -11.65 -12.19
N GLN A 122 10.45 -10.56 -12.39
CA GLN A 122 11.69 -10.32 -11.64
C GLN A 122 11.46 -10.22 -10.13
N ASN A 123 10.32 -9.66 -9.69
CA ASN A 123 10.01 -9.56 -8.26
C ASN A 123 9.76 -10.94 -7.65
N TYR A 124 9.09 -11.85 -8.39
CA TYR A 124 8.93 -13.22 -7.93
C TYR A 124 10.26 -13.96 -7.88
N GLU A 125 11.09 -13.84 -8.92
CA GLU A 125 12.42 -14.46 -8.97
C GLU A 125 13.27 -14.04 -7.78
N TYR A 126 13.37 -12.73 -7.51
CA TYR A 126 14.05 -12.21 -6.33
C TYR A 126 13.50 -12.81 -5.03
N ILE A 127 12.16 -12.88 -4.88
CA ILE A 127 11.56 -13.45 -3.68
C ILE A 127 11.97 -14.91 -3.51
N PHE A 128 11.83 -15.75 -4.54
CA PHE A 128 12.19 -17.17 -4.43
C PHE A 128 13.68 -17.39 -4.18
N GLU A 129 14.55 -16.59 -4.79
CA GLU A 129 15.98 -16.62 -4.52
C GLU A 129 16.30 -16.26 -3.07
N GLU A 130 15.70 -15.18 -2.55
CA GLU A 130 15.91 -14.76 -1.16
C GLU A 130 15.37 -15.77 -0.16
N LEU A 131 14.21 -16.38 -0.42
CA LEU A 131 13.66 -17.44 0.43
C LEU A 131 14.59 -18.66 0.47
N LYS A 132 15.16 -19.05 -0.68
CA LYS A 132 16.15 -20.13 -0.76
C LYS A 132 17.43 -19.78 0.01
N LYS A 133 17.98 -18.58 -0.19
CA LYS A 133 19.19 -18.12 0.51
C LYS A 133 19.02 -18.11 2.03
N ARG A 134 17.83 -17.73 2.51
CA ARG A 134 17.50 -17.63 3.94
C ARG A 134 16.93 -18.92 4.53
N ASN A 135 16.82 -19.99 3.74
CA ASN A 135 16.22 -21.26 4.13
C ASN A 135 14.81 -21.10 4.75
N VAL A 136 13.99 -20.23 4.17
CA VAL A 136 12.60 -19.99 4.62
C VAL A 136 11.68 -21.04 4.00
N SER A 137 10.82 -21.65 4.83
CA SER A 137 9.85 -22.66 4.39
C SER A 137 8.83 -22.09 3.40
N ILE A 138 8.54 -22.84 2.33
CA ILE A 138 7.51 -22.52 1.34
C ILE A 138 6.39 -23.55 1.41
N LYS A 139 5.17 -23.09 1.65
CA LYS A 139 3.95 -23.90 1.67
C LYS A 139 3.11 -23.63 0.43
N TYR A 140 2.86 -24.65 -0.38
CA TYR A 140 1.97 -24.52 -1.54
C TYR A 140 0.51 -24.68 -1.14
N MET A 141 -0.37 -23.80 -1.62
CA MET A 141 -1.79 -23.79 -1.28
C MET A 141 -2.65 -23.45 -2.50
N GLU A 142 -3.89 -23.96 -2.53
CA GLU A 142 -4.87 -23.57 -3.55
C GLU A 142 -5.30 -22.10 -3.40
N LYS A 143 -5.47 -21.41 -4.53
CA LYS A 143 -5.78 -19.96 -4.56
C LYS A 143 -7.03 -19.59 -3.76
N TYR A 144 -8.08 -20.40 -3.79
CA TYR A 144 -9.31 -20.10 -3.05
C TYR A 144 -9.09 -20.15 -1.52
N LYS A 145 -8.28 -21.10 -1.03
CA LYS A 145 -7.91 -21.18 0.39
C LYS A 145 -7.05 -19.98 0.79
N MET A 146 -6.16 -19.53 -0.09
CA MET A 146 -5.38 -18.31 0.14
C MET A 146 -6.30 -17.08 0.23
N ASN A 147 -7.30 -16.94 -0.64
CA ASN A 147 -8.28 -15.87 -0.57
C ASN A 147 -9.03 -15.88 0.77
N GLU A 148 -9.46 -17.06 1.24
CA GLU A 148 -10.14 -17.19 2.55
C GLU A 148 -9.21 -16.83 3.71
N LEU A 149 -7.95 -17.27 3.65
CA LEU A 149 -6.94 -17.03 4.69
C LEU A 149 -6.73 -15.55 4.99
N VAL A 150 -6.73 -14.71 3.96
CA VAL A 150 -6.57 -13.24 4.10
C VAL A 150 -7.87 -12.48 3.87
N GLY A 151 -9.03 -13.09 4.14
CA GLY A 151 -10.33 -12.41 4.10
C GLY A 151 -10.69 -11.79 2.74
N GLY A 152 -10.10 -12.24 1.65
CA GLY A 152 -10.28 -11.70 0.30
C GLY A 152 -9.41 -10.49 -0.05
N PHE A 153 -8.36 -10.20 0.74
CA PHE A 153 -7.34 -9.24 0.31
C PHE A 153 -6.57 -9.76 -0.92
N PRO A 154 -6.23 -8.88 -1.88
CA PRO A 154 -5.50 -9.28 -3.08
C PRO A 154 -4.07 -9.68 -2.74
N HIS A 155 -3.80 -10.98 -2.76
CA HIS A 155 -2.50 -11.51 -2.35
C HIS A 155 -1.52 -11.71 -3.52
N ASN A 156 -1.97 -11.67 -4.78
CA ASN A 156 -1.12 -11.90 -5.96
C ASN A 156 -0.33 -13.21 -5.87
N ASP A 157 -1.01 -14.31 -5.54
CA ASP A 157 -0.44 -15.67 -5.47
C ASP A 157 0.69 -15.88 -4.44
N ILE A 158 0.90 -14.92 -3.52
CA ILE A 158 1.90 -15.04 -2.45
C ILE A 158 1.44 -14.37 -1.14
N ILE A 159 1.67 -15.05 -0.01
CA ILE A 159 1.40 -14.55 1.34
C ILE A 159 2.60 -14.93 2.21
N MET A 160 3.05 -14.03 3.07
CA MET A 160 4.15 -14.27 4.02
C MET A 160 3.63 -14.19 5.44
N LYS A 161 3.99 -15.18 6.26
CA LYS A 161 3.75 -15.15 7.71
C LYS A 161 4.98 -14.63 8.43
N THR A 162 4.78 -13.66 9.31
CA THR A 162 5.86 -12.96 10.01
C THR A 162 5.36 -12.36 11.31
N ASN A 163 6.25 -11.85 12.15
CA ASN A 163 5.85 -10.99 13.27
C ASN A 163 5.35 -9.60 12.82
N TYR A 164 4.48 -8.98 13.62
CA TYR A 164 4.03 -7.60 13.42
C TYR A 164 5.17 -6.59 13.60
N ARG A 165 5.10 -5.51 12.82
CA ARG A 165 5.79 -4.26 13.15
C ARG A 165 4.92 -3.40 14.06
N TYR A 166 5.58 -2.69 14.95
CA TYR A 166 4.95 -1.80 15.91
C TYR A 166 5.49 -0.39 15.74
N MET A 167 4.63 0.58 16.02
CA MET A 167 5.01 1.99 16.07
C MET A 167 5.77 2.27 17.37
N ASN A 168 6.82 3.07 17.27
CA ASN A 168 7.58 3.54 18.42
C ASN A 168 6.84 4.68 19.12
N ASN A 169 7.17 4.95 20.38
CA ASN A 169 6.63 6.11 21.07
C ASN A 169 7.29 7.38 20.54
N TYR A 170 6.53 8.46 20.31
CA TYR A 170 7.11 9.73 19.86
C TYR A 170 8.22 10.26 20.78
N LYS A 171 8.22 9.92 22.07
CA LYS A 171 9.31 10.27 23.00
C LYS A 171 10.66 9.70 22.56
N ASP A 172 10.68 8.53 21.93
CA ASP A 172 11.91 7.92 21.43
C ASP A 172 12.47 8.70 20.23
N PHE A 173 11.58 9.26 19.40
CA PHE A 173 11.99 10.19 18.34
C PHE A 173 12.64 11.45 18.93
N ILE A 174 12.03 12.09 19.93
CA ILE A 174 12.56 13.32 20.54
C ILE A 174 13.95 13.10 21.15
N LYS A 175 14.20 11.95 21.77
CA LYS A 175 15.52 11.59 22.31
C LYS A 175 16.58 11.49 21.22
N ASN A 176 16.22 10.95 20.07
CA ASN A 176 17.16 10.59 19.00
C ASN A 176 17.23 11.61 17.85
N ILE A 177 16.39 12.65 17.87
CA ILE A 177 16.28 13.61 16.75
C ILE A 177 17.62 14.27 16.40
N LYS A 178 18.47 14.52 17.41
CA LYS A 178 19.80 15.13 17.23
C LYS A 178 20.79 14.21 16.51
N GLN A 179 20.54 12.90 16.49
CA GLN A 179 21.39 11.88 15.88
C GLN A 179 20.93 11.51 14.45
N LEU A 180 19.88 12.16 13.93
CA LEU A 180 19.39 11.86 12.59
C LEU A 180 20.45 12.25 11.54
N PRO A 181 20.83 11.32 10.65
CA PRO A 181 21.94 11.52 9.72
C PRO A 181 21.68 12.61 8.68
N ASN A 182 20.40 12.91 8.40
CA ASN A 182 19.98 13.85 7.37
C ASN A 182 19.46 15.15 8.01
N LYS A 183 20.04 16.29 7.59
CA LYS A 183 19.54 17.63 7.98
C LYS A 183 18.21 18.00 7.30
N ASN A 184 17.87 17.36 6.18
CA ASN A 184 16.64 17.59 5.43
C ASN A 184 15.63 16.46 5.69
N ASN A 185 15.05 16.44 6.88
CA ASN A 185 14.02 15.45 7.21
C ASN A 185 12.63 16.01 6.91
N ILE A 186 11.93 15.35 6.00
CA ILE A 186 10.48 15.54 5.85
C ILE A 186 9.80 14.65 6.89
N PHE A 187 9.14 15.30 7.84
CA PHE A 187 8.32 14.67 8.87
C PHE A 187 6.85 14.92 8.55
N ILE A 188 6.02 13.88 8.64
CA ILE A 188 4.58 14.03 8.45
C ILE A 188 3.81 13.54 9.64
N CYS A 189 2.84 14.36 10.01
CA CYS A 189 1.93 14.17 11.11
C CYS A 189 0.54 13.98 10.52
N LEU A 190 -0.03 12.77 10.70
CA LEU A 190 -1.40 12.48 10.29
C LEU A 190 -2.31 12.53 11.51
N HIS A 191 -3.02 13.64 11.64
CA HIS A 191 -4.04 13.84 12.66
C HIS A 191 -5.38 13.31 12.15
N ASP A 192 -6.01 12.41 12.91
CA ASP A 192 -7.34 11.85 12.63
C ASP A 192 -7.51 11.19 11.24
N VAL A 193 -6.41 10.70 10.65
CA VAL A 193 -6.44 9.83 9.46
C VAL A 193 -6.43 8.38 9.93
N TYR A 194 -7.59 7.72 9.86
CA TYR A 194 -7.77 6.36 10.37
C TYR A 194 -7.89 5.28 9.29
N ASP A 195 -8.12 5.67 8.04
CA ASP A 195 -8.24 4.72 6.95
C ASP A 195 -6.85 4.21 6.52
N ASN A 196 -6.66 2.89 6.59
CA ASN A 196 -5.37 2.26 6.29
C ASN A 196 -4.93 2.45 4.82
N MET A 197 -5.86 2.60 3.87
CA MET A 197 -5.52 2.85 2.48
C MET A 197 -5.00 4.28 2.30
N ASN A 198 -5.65 5.26 2.94
CA ASN A 198 -5.20 6.65 2.93
C ASN A 198 -3.81 6.79 3.58
N ILE A 199 -3.58 6.16 4.74
CA ILE A 199 -2.26 6.16 5.39
C ILE A 199 -1.19 5.59 4.45
N GLY A 200 -1.44 4.44 3.81
CA GLY A 200 -0.46 3.86 2.91
C GLY A 200 -0.22 4.66 1.62
N ASN A 201 -1.26 5.32 1.07
CA ASN A 201 -1.08 6.25 -0.06
C ASN A 201 -0.20 7.45 0.32
N VAL A 202 -0.34 7.96 1.55
CA VAL A 202 0.58 8.98 2.07
C VAL A 202 1.98 8.38 2.19
N CYS A 203 2.16 7.22 2.80
CA CYS A 203 3.47 6.56 2.94
C CYS A 203 4.22 6.48 1.60
N ARG A 204 3.51 6.07 0.54
CA ARG A 204 4.07 5.99 -0.81
C ARG A 204 4.57 7.32 -1.33
N SER A 205 3.76 8.38 -1.17
CA SER A 205 4.15 9.73 -1.57
C SER A 205 5.36 10.21 -0.79
N ILE A 206 5.38 9.98 0.52
CA ILE A 206 6.43 10.51 1.41
C ILE A 206 7.75 9.82 1.19
N PHE A 207 7.74 8.50 1.05
CA PHE A 207 8.93 7.76 0.67
C PHE A 207 9.50 8.25 -0.67
N PHE A 208 8.64 8.52 -1.66
CA PHE A 208 9.06 9.07 -2.96
C PHE A 208 9.70 10.45 -2.85
N PHE A 209 9.18 11.32 -1.98
CA PHE A 209 9.75 12.66 -1.75
C PHE A 209 10.96 12.67 -0.80
N GLY A 210 11.47 11.50 -0.38
CA GLY A 210 12.63 11.40 0.52
C GLY A 210 12.30 11.69 1.99
N GLY A 211 11.04 11.56 2.38
CA GLY A 211 10.64 11.53 3.78
C GLY A 211 10.84 10.15 4.40
N HIS A 212 11.09 10.13 5.71
CA HIS A 212 11.50 8.91 6.41
C HIS A 212 10.64 8.58 7.64
N THR A 213 9.82 9.52 8.09
CA THR A 213 9.17 9.44 9.39
C THR A 213 7.73 9.92 9.33
N ILE A 214 6.83 9.11 9.89
CA ILE A 214 5.39 9.37 9.98
C ILE A 214 4.97 9.29 11.44
N PHE A 215 4.23 10.29 11.88
CA PHE A 215 3.54 10.33 13.17
C PHE A 215 2.05 10.07 12.93
N LEU A 216 1.50 9.06 13.60
CA LEU A 216 0.05 8.81 13.60
C LEU A 216 -0.50 9.01 15.01
N LYS A 217 -1.71 9.55 15.10
CA LYS A 217 -2.46 9.53 16.35
C LYS A 217 -2.86 8.09 16.68
N LYS A 218 -2.61 7.66 17.92
CA LYS A 218 -3.05 6.32 18.38
C LYS A 218 -4.57 6.27 18.41
N LYS A 219 -5.19 5.41 17.59
CA LYS A 219 -6.59 5.02 17.78
C LYS A 219 -6.63 4.00 18.92
N LYS A 220 -6.98 4.41 20.14
CA LYS A 220 -7.24 3.47 21.23
C LYS A 220 -8.57 2.77 20.97
N LYS A 221 -8.58 1.45 20.83
CA LYS A 221 -9.84 0.70 20.92
C LYS A 221 -10.32 0.69 22.39
N ILE A 222 -11.64 0.69 22.59
CA ILE A 222 -12.25 0.53 23.91
C ILE A 222 -11.73 -0.81 24.49
N ASN A 223 -11.17 -0.78 25.70
CA ASN A 223 -10.55 -1.91 26.41
C ASN A 223 -9.16 -2.39 25.91
N GLU A 224 -8.50 -1.64 25.04
CA GLU A 224 -7.15 -1.98 24.58
C GLU A 224 -6.10 -1.77 25.69
N LYS A 225 -5.65 -2.87 26.31
CA LYS A 225 -4.60 -2.86 27.35
C LYS A 225 -3.19 -2.67 26.79
N LYS A 226 -2.98 -2.89 25.49
CA LYS A 226 -1.65 -2.86 24.87
C LYS A 226 -1.21 -1.41 24.61
N ASN A 227 -0.05 -1.04 25.14
CA ASN A 227 0.57 0.26 24.88
C ASN A 227 1.14 0.36 23.46
N THR A 228 1.49 -0.77 22.84
CA THR A 228 2.04 -0.86 21.49
C THR A 228 0.97 -0.69 20.42
N VAL A 229 1.26 0.05 19.34
CA VAL A 229 0.37 0.21 18.19
C VAL A 229 0.90 -0.61 17.02
N LYS A 230 0.11 -1.56 16.52
CA LYS A 230 0.48 -2.39 15.37
C LYS A 230 0.43 -1.57 14.08
N ILE A 231 1.31 -1.88 13.13
CA ILE A 231 1.22 -1.37 11.76
C ILE A 231 0.55 -2.46 10.92
N ASP A 232 -0.69 -2.20 10.52
CA ASP A 232 -1.52 -3.15 9.80
C ASP A 232 -0.98 -3.42 8.38
N THR A 233 -1.00 -4.70 7.96
CA THR A 233 -0.65 -5.10 6.58
C THR A 233 -1.40 -4.32 5.48
N PRO A 234 -2.69 -3.95 5.62
CA PRO A 234 -3.34 -3.03 4.69
C PRO A 234 -2.54 -1.76 4.36
N ILE A 235 -1.85 -1.15 5.33
CA ILE A 235 -0.99 0.03 5.13
C ILE A 235 0.22 -0.34 4.26
N LEU A 236 0.84 -1.49 4.54
CA LEU A 236 1.95 -2.01 3.75
C LEU A 236 1.54 -2.31 2.30
N HIS A 237 0.36 -2.91 2.12
CA HIS A 237 -0.17 -3.23 0.80
C HIS A 237 -0.53 -1.99 -0.01
N SER A 238 -1.28 -1.04 0.56
CA SER A 238 -1.67 0.20 -0.15
C SER A 238 -0.48 1.12 -0.43
N SER A 239 0.55 1.11 0.43
CA SER A 239 1.79 1.85 0.22
C SER A 239 2.74 1.21 -0.80
N VAL A 240 2.38 0.05 -1.36
CA VAL A 240 3.21 -0.72 -2.30
C VAL A 240 4.57 -1.06 -1.69
N GLY A 241 4.58 -1.39 -0.39
CA GLY A 241 5.78 -1.77 0.34
C GLY A 241 6.59 -0.63 0.94
N SER A 242 6.32 0.63 0.56
CA SER A 242 7.11 1.79 1.03
C SER A 242 7.02 2.01 2.55
N SER A 243 5.89 1.68 3.19
CA SER A 243 5.78 1.77 4.66
C SER A 243 6.78 0.86 5.40
N GLU A 244 7.33 -0.17 4.74
CA GLU A 244 8.37 -1.02 5.33
C GLU A 244 9.67 -0.25 5.60
N PHE A 245 9.91 0.81 4.83
CA PHE A 245 11.12 1.63 4.90
C PHE A 245 10.92 2.93 5.69
N LEU A 246 9.71 3.20 6.18
CA LEU A 246 9.39 4.38 6.97
C LEU A 246 9.37 4.06 8.46
N ASN A 247 9.77 5.04 9.26
CA ASN A 247 9.67 5.01 10.71
C ASN A 247 8.29 5.52 11.14
N PHE A 248 7.59 4.72 11.93
CA PHE A 248 6.29 5.09 12.46
C PHE A 248 6.39 5.40 13.95
N TYR A 249 5.86 6.55 14.34
CA TYR A 249 5.73 6.95 15.74
C TYR A 249 4.25 7.19 16.07
N HIS A 250 3.82 6.72 17.23
CA HIS A 250 2.48 7.01 17.71
C HIS A 250 2.50 8.19 18.69
N ILE A 251 1.51 9.07 18.54
CA ILE A 251 1.26 10.19 19.46
C ILE A 251 -0.09 9.95 20.13
N ASN A 252 -0.11 10.01 21.47
CA ASN A 252 -1.34 9.80 22.24
C ASN A 252 -2.19 11.07 22.30
N ASN A 253 -1.55 12.23 22.50
CA ASN A 253 -2.17 13.55 22.49
C ASN A 253 -1.34 14.43 21.54
N MET A 254 -1.94 14.81 20.41
CA MET A 254 -1.38 15.79 19.49
C MET A 254 -1.77 17.20 19.91
#